data_AF-A0A928T014-F1
#
_entry.id   AF-A0A928T014-F1
#
_cell.length_a   1.000
_cell.length_b   1.000
_cell.length_c   1.000
_cell.angle_alpha   90.00
_cell.angle_beta   90.00
_cell.angle_gamma   90.00
#
_symmetry.space_group_name_H-M   'P 1'
#
loop_
_entity.id
_entity.type
_entity.pdbx_description
1 polymer ?
#
loop_
_entity_poly.entity_id
_entity_poly.type
_entity_poly.pdbx_seq_one_letter_code
_entity_poly.pdbx_strand_id
1 'polypeptide(L)'
;MNAMVWATGVLFLAVACGGESESDGSGGTSGSGGAGGSVGGAGGAPGGAGGSGGSVGGSGGGGGAGGSAGAGGAAGSGGVDCNPSTVSCKAMQPICPKGQVPAVENGCWGPCVPVLTCKPEKDCSTCTNGWCAAYVSFGTEYRCVSPSIQCAALACSCLADYFCASPFDACTTPGGGATKVSCECPTC
;
A
#
# COMPACT_ATOMS: atom_id res chain seq x y z
N MET A 1 -24.31 -22.70 -43.72
CA MET A 1 -25.71 -22.33 -43.45
C MET A 1 -26.15 -23.19 -42.28
N ASN A 2 -26.20 -22.62 -41.08
CA ASN A 2 -27.04 -23.05 -39.96
C ASN A 2 -26.94 -21.95 -38.91
N ALA A 3 -28.00 -21.17 -38.89
CA ALA A 3 -28.23 -20.10 -37.95
C ALA A 3 -28.85 -20.66 -36.66
N MET A 4 -28.88 -19.77 -35.67
CA MET A 4 -29.91 -19.61 -34.66
C MET A 4 -29.62 -20.04 -33.22
N VAL A 5 -29.46 -18.97 -32.43
CA VAL A 5 -30.31 -18.59 -31.29
C VAL A 5 -30.13 -19.43 -30.04
N TRP A 6 -29.39 -18.88 -29.08
CA TRP A 6 -29.79 -18.90 -27.68
C TRP A 6 -29.71 -17.47 -27.15
N ALA A 7 -30.86 -16.79 -27.16
CA ALA A 7 -31.09 -15.52 -26.52
C ALA A 7 -32.11 -15.78 -25.40
N THR A 8 -31.72 -15.65 -24.13
CA THR A 8 -32.57 -15.14 -23.04
C THR A 8 -31.82 -15.13 -21.72
N GLY A 9 -31.90 -14.02 -20.98
CA GLY A 9 -31.68 -14.05 -19.53
C GLY A 9 -30.73 -13.01 -18.94
N VAL A 10 -30.61 -11.80 -19.48
CA VAL A 10 -30.06 -10.68 -18.68
C VAL A 10 -31.19 -10.17 -17.78
N LEU A 11 -31.25 -10.74 -16.57
CA LEU A 11 -32.04 -10.22 -15.47
C LEU A 11 -31.38 -8.94 -14.97
N PHE A 12 -31.86 -7.79 -15.46
CA PHE A 12 -31.53 -6.48 -14.90
C PHE A 12 -32.18 -6.35 -13.51
N LEU A 13 -31.40 -6.59 -12.46
CA LEU A 13 -31.75 -6.24 -11.09
C LEU A 13 -31.30 -4.80 -10.84
N ALA A 14 -32.20 -3.86 -11.13
CA ALA A 14 -32.05 -2.47 -10.72
C ALA A 14 -32.24 -2.40 -9.20
N VAL A 15 -31.15 -2.41 -8.44
CA VAL A 15 -31.17 -2.02 -7.02
C VAL A 15 -31.15 -0.50 -6.96
N ALA A 16 -32.32 0.07 -6.73
CA ALA A 16 -32.48 1.46 -6.34
C ALA A 16 -31.90 1.65 -4.93
N CYS A 17 -30.83 2.43 -4.82
CA CYS A 17 -30.37 2.96 -3.53
C CYS A 17 -30.93 4.38 -3.39
N GLY A 18 -32.17 4.46 -2.91
CA GLY A 18 -32.77 5.69 -2.40
C GLY A 18 -32.97 5.52 -0.89
N GLY A 19 -32.37 6.40 -0.11
CA GLY A 19 -32.43 6.35 1.35
C GLY A 19 -31.66 7.49 1.98
N GLU A 20 -32.31 8.65 2.04
CA GLU A 20 -31.99 9.75 2.95
C GLU A 20 -32.15 9.23 4.40
N SER A 21 -31.21 9.52 5.28
CA SER A 21 -31.37 9.30 6.73
C SER A 21 -30.60 10.37 7.48
N GLU A 22 -31.33 11.42 7.82
CA GLU A 22 -31.04 12.31 8.94
C GLU A 22 -31.19 11.50 10.23
N SER A 23 -30.20 11.55 11.12
CA SER A 23 -30.37 11.10 12.52
C SER A 23 -29.40 11.88 13.40
N ASP A 24 -29.98 12.86 14.08
CA ASP A 24 -29.42 13.65 15.17
C ASP A 24 -29.01 12.79 16.40
N GLY A 25 -27.90 13.21 17.03
CA GLY A 25 -27.64 13.08 18.48
C GLY A 25 -27.28 11.68 19.03
N SER A 26 -26.47 11.50 20.07
CA SER A 26 -25.78 12.41 21.00
C SER A 26 -24.72 11.60 21.77
N GLY A 27 -23.62 12.24 22.14
CA GLY A 27 -22.98 12.03 23.44
C GLY A 27 -21.86 10.98 23.57
N GLY A 28 -20.70 11.42 24.05
CA GLY A 28 -19.69 10.54 24.63
C GLY A 28 -18.26 11.05 24.54
N THR A 29 -17.86 11.93 25.46
CA THR A 29 -16.53 12.51 25.61
C THR A 29 -15.56 11.59 26.36
N SER A 30 -14.27 11.60 25.98
CA SER A 30 -13.05 11.42 26.80
C SER A 30 -11.85 11.59 25.85
N GLY A 31 -11.16 12.73 25.77
CA GLY A 31 -10.21 13.24 26.77
C GLY A 31 -8.93 12.39 26.72
N SER A 32 -7.82 12.81 26.11
CA SER A 32 -6.80 13.73 26.65
C SER A 32 -5.80 14.01 25.50
N GLY A 33 -5.37 15.23 25.18
CA GLY A 33 -4.59 16.12 26.04
C GLY A 33 -3.09 15.93 25.75
N GLY A 34 -2.49 16.85 24.99
CA GLY A 34 -1.05 16.79 24.67
C GLY A 34 -0.59 17.93 23.77
N ALA A 35 -0.70 19.17 24.25
CA ALA A 35 0.00 20.30 23.67
C ALA A 35 1.46 20.30 24.15
N GLY A 36 2.39 20.56 23.24
CA GLY A 36 3.79 20.80 23.58
C GLY A 36 4.54 21.39 22.39
N GLY A 37 4.78 22.71 22.43
CA GLY A 37 5.84 23.34 21.65
C GLY A 37 7.19 22.71 21.98
N SER A 38 8.26 22.96 21.24
CA SER A 38 8.93 24.26 21.29
C SER A 38 10.17 24.26 20.39
N VAL A 39 10.52 25.47 19.94
CA VAL A 39 11.86 26.06 19.70
C VAL A 39 12.81 25.49 18.65
N GLY A 40 13.29 26.42 17.82
CA GLY A 40 14.41 26.21 16.91
C GLY A 40 15.75 26.06 17.62
N GLY A 41 16.76 25.65 16.87
CA GLY A 41 18.15 25.60 17.30
C GLY A 41 19.08 25.81 16.11
N ALA A 42 19.67 26.99 16.04
CA ALA A 42 20.86 27.26 15.26
C ALA A 42 22.08 27.22 16.19
N GLY A 43 23.17 26.58 15.75
CA GLY A 43 24.55 26.90 16.16
C GLY A 43 25.11 26.25 17.43
N GLY A 44 26.33 25.72 17.32
CA GLY A 44 27.28 25.60 18.43
C GLY A 44 27.95 24.23 18.63
N ALA A 45 29.16 24.06 18.10
CA ALA A 45 30.23 23.36 18.82
C ALA A 45 30.88 24.34 19.83
N PRO A 46 31.68 23.97 20.87
CA PRO A 46 32.44 22.72 21.06
C PRO A 46 32.52 22.16 22.52
N GLY A 47 33.11 20.96 22.66
CA GLY A 47 34.04 20.60 23.76
C GLY A 47 33.48 20.08 25.10
N GLY A 48 34.09 19.02 25.64
CA GLY A 48 34.00 18.66 27.05
C GLY A 48 34.17 17.17 27.36
N ALA A 49 35.26 16.81 28.03
CA ALA A 49 35.69 15.45 28.36
C ALA A 49 35.11 14.91 29.67
N GLY A 50 35.18 13.58 29.84
CA GLY A 50 35.40 12.94 31.15
C GLY A 50 34.28 12.05 31.67
N GLY A 51 34.55 10.75 31.80
CA GLY A 51 33.68 9.81 32.50
C GLY A 51 34.11 8.35 32.34
N SER A 52 35.11 7.94 33.10
CA SER A 52 35.57 6.54 33.22
C SER A 52 34.66 5.73 34.14
N GLY A 53 34.38 4.47 33.80
CA GLY A 53 34.15 3.41 34.79
C GLY A 53 32.96 2.50 34.54
N GLY A 54 33.24 1.20 34.33
CA GLY A 54 32.26 0.14 34.59
C GLY A 54 32.25 -1.00 33.58
N SER A 55 33.27 -1.85 33.63
CA SER A 55 33.25 -3.16 32.96
C SER A 55 32.34 -4.12 33.74
N VAL A 56 31.26 -4.61 33.14
CA VAL A 56 30.68 -5.92 33.47
C VAL A 56 30.35 -6.66 32.17
N GLY A 57 30.95 -7.83 32.05
CA GLY A 57 30.90 -8.66 30.86
C GLY A 57 29.52 -9.22 30.56
N GLY A 58 29.23 -9.26 29.26
CA GLY A 58 28.14 -10.02 28.67
C GLY A 58 28.62 -10.53 27.32
N SER A 59 29.06 -11.78 27.28
CA SER A 59 29.51 -12.47 26.08
C SER A 59 28.32 -12.86 25.20
N GLY A 60 28.41 -12.53 23.92
CA GLY A 60 27.85 -13.36 22.85
C GLY A 60 26.49 -12.93 22.30
N GLY A 61 26.47 -12.58 21.01
CA GLY A 61 25.22 -12.57 20.25
C GLY A 61 25.25 -11.75 18.97
N GLY A 62 25.90 -12.28 17.92
CA GLY A 62 25.48 -12.09 16.53
C GLY A 62 25.64 -10.70 15.92
N GLY A 63 26.65 -10.56 15.05
CA GLY A 63 26.84 -9.38 14.22
C GLY A 63 25.58 -9.05 13.41
N GLY A 64 25.00 -7.89 13.69
CA GLY A 64 24.04 -7.25 12.81
C GLY A 64 24.76 -6.82 11.54
N ALA A 65 24.58 -7.58 10.47
CA ALA A 65 24.86 -7.12 9.12
C ALA A 65 23.87 -6.00 8.80
N GLY A 66 24.22 -4.80 9.25
CA GLY A 66 23.53 -3.57 8.93
C GLY A 66 23.81 -3.17 7.49
N GLY A 67 22.75 -2.81 6.78
CA GLY A 67 22.82 -1.85 5.71
C GLY A 67 23.12 -2.41 4.33
N SER A 68 22.15 -3.10 3.73
CA SER A 68 21.96 -2.99 2.28
C SER A 68 21.32 -1.62 1.98
N ALA A 69 22.06 -0.54 2.23
CA ALA A 69 21.78 0.74 1.61
C ALA A 69 22.25 0.62 0.16
N GLY A 70 21.36 0.14 -0.70
CA GLY A 70 21.55 0.13 -2.15
C GLY A 70 21.66 1.56 -2.65
N ALA A 71 22.87 2.09 -2.66
CA ALA A 71 23.22 3.32 -3.35
C ALA A 71 23.41 3.00 -4.84
N GLY A 72 22.63 3.67 -5.69
CA GLY A 72 22.92 3.79 -7.11
C GLY A 72 21.80 3.34 -8.04
N GLY A 73 20.93 4.28 -8.41
CA GLY A 73 19.96 4.07 -9.49
C GLY A 73 19.37 5.40 -9.92
N ALA A 74 19.58 5.75 -11.19
CA ALA A 74 19.28 7.03 -11.80
C ALA A 74 17.88 7.60 -11.49
N ALA A 75 17.78 8.92 -11.53
CA ALA A 75 16.54 9.71 -11.56
C ALA A 75 15.74 9.45 -12.86
N GLY A 76 15.32 8.21 -13.07
CA GLY A 76 14.46 7.78 -14.16
C GLY A 76 13.46 6.79 -13.61
N SER A 77 12.34 7.29 -13.06
CA SER A 77 11.12 6.50 -12.78
C SER A 77 11.34 5.09 -12.21
N GLY A 78 12.38 4.91 -11.39
CA GLY A 78 13.01 3.63 -11.04
C GLY A 78 12.35 2.97 -9.84
N GLY A 79 11.02 2.82 -9.88
CA GLY A 79 10.30 2.07 -8.87
C GLY A 79 10.67 0.59 -8.88
N VAL A 80 10.53 -0.06 -7.72
CA VAL A 80 10.73 -1.52 -7.57
C VAL A 80 9.62 -2.24 -8.35
N ASP A 81 9.94 -3.32 -9.08
CA ASP A 81 8.89 -4.13 -9.71
C ASP A 81 8.08 -4.82 -8.61
N CYS A 82 6.77 -4.64 -8.60
CA CYS A 82 5.84 -5.28 -7.66
C CYS A 82 4.75 -6.05 -8.41
N ASN A 83 4.87 -6.18 -9.73
CA ASN A 83 3.84 -6.78 -10.56
C ASN A 83 3.87 -8.30 -10.39
N PRO A 84 2.83 -8.93 -9.83
CA PRO A 84 2.80 -10.39 -9.65
C PRO A 84 2.88 -11.15 -10.99
N SER A 85 2.59 -10.50 -12.11
CA SER A 85 2.63 -11.10 -13.45
C SER A 85 4.04 -11.37 -13.95
N THR A 86 5.08 -10.75 -13.36
CA THR A 86 6.49 -10.96 -13.74
C THR A 86 7.16 -12.06 -12.89
N VAL A 87 6.46 -12.58 -11.86
CA VAL A 87 6.95 -13.67 -11.02
C VAL A 87 6.88 -15.00 -11.77
N SER A 88 8.02 -15.66 -11.92
CA SER A 88 8.16 -16.98 -12.56
C SER A 88 8.65 -18.07 -11.60
N CYS A 89 9.11 -17.68 -10.41
CA CYS A 89 9.56 -18.61 -9.39
C CYS A 89 8.38 -19.39 -8.78
N LYS A 90 8.67 -20.59 -8.26
CA LYS A 90 7.68 -21.41 -7.54
C LYS A 90 7.60 -21.11 -6.03
N ALA A 91 8.20 -20.01 -5.57
CA ALA A 91 8.14 -19.64 -4.16
C ALA A 91 6.75 -19.12 -3.79
N MET A 92 6.30 -19.42 -2.58
CA MET A 92 5.06 -18.85 -2.05
C MET A 92 5.24 -17.36 -1.80
N GLN A 93 4.20 -16.57 -2.10
CA GLN A 93 4.18 -15.14 -1.84
C GLN A 93 4.30 -14.89 -0.33
N PRO A 94 5.24 -14.05 0.13
CA PRO A 94 5.36 -13.71 1.54
C PRO A 94 4.19 -12.80 1.98
N ILE A 95 3.83 -12.90 3.25
CA ILE A 95 2.81 -12.03 3.85
C ILE A 95 3.49 -10.73 4.28
N CYS A 96 3.09 -9.62 3.66
CA CYS A 96 3.60 -8.31 4.00
C CYS A 96 2.70 -7.57 5.01
N PRO A 97 3.28 -6.69 5.86
CA PRO A 97 2.51 -5.78 6.70
C PRO A 97 1.59 -4.87 5.87
N LYS A 98 0.63 -4.23 6.54
CA LYS A 98 -0.24 -3.20 5.95
C LYS A 98 0.58 -2.10 5.27
N GLY A 99 0.13 -1.64 4.09
CA GLY A 99 0.83 -0.66 3.26
C GLY A 99 2.09 -1.15 2.54
N GLN A 100 2.44 -2.44 2.66
CA GLN A 100 3.59 -3.05 1.99
C GLN A 100 3.18 -4.21 1.09
N VAL A 101 3.95 -4.40 0.03
CA VAL A 101 3.77 -5.48 -0.95
C VAL A 101 5.12 -6.15 -1.23
N PRO A 102 5.12 -7.44 -1.59
CA PRO A 102 6.36 -8.12 -1.94
C PRO A 102 6.90 -7.55 -3.25
N ALA A 103 8.16 -7.15 -3.23
CA ALA A 103 8.90 -6.82 -4.43
C ALA A 103 9.07 -8.07 -5.33
N VAL A 104 9.36 -7.85 -6.60
CA VAL A 104 9.77 -8.86 -7.55
C VAL A 104 11.21 -8.61 -7.95
N GLU A 105 12.10 -9.51 -7.54
CA GLU A 105 13.53 -9.44 -7.83
C GLU A 105 13.95 -10.69 -8.59
N ASN A 106 14.54 -10.51 -9.78
CA ASN A 106 14.95 -11.61 -10.65
C ASN A 106 13.82 -12.62 -10.97
N GLY A 107 12.59 -12.11 -11.14
CA GLY A 107 11.39 -12.93 -11.39
C GLY A 107 10.94 -13.77 -10.18
N CYS A 108 11.42 -13.45 -8.98
CA CYS A 108 11.07 -14.12 -7.74
C CYS A 108 10.48 -13.13 -6.73
N TRP A 109 9.73 -13.63 -5.74
CA TRP A 109 9.30 -12.79 -4.61
C TRP A 109 10.52 -12.34 -3.80
N GLY A 110 10.64 -11.03 -3.63
CA GLY A 110 11.66 -10.34 -2.85
C GLY A 110 11.12 -9.84 -1.50
N PRO A 111 11.80 -8.87 -0.88
CA PRO A 111 11.38 -8.30 0.40
C PRO A 111 10.08 -7.50 0.28
N CYS A 112 9.39 -7.30 1.40
CA CYS A 112 8.26 -6.39 1.47
C CYS A 112 8.74 -4.94 1.37
N VAL A 113 8.18 -4.20 0.42
CA VAL A 113 8.47 -2.78 0.18
C VAL A 113 7.18 -1.96 0.26
N PRO A 114 7.24 -0.66 0.61
CA PRO A 114 6.04 0.18 0.62
C PRO A 114 5.42 0.26 -0.77
N VAL A 115 4.09 0.19 -0.86
CA VAL A 115 3.38 0.13 -2.16
C VAL A 115 3.66 1.34 -3.07
N LEU A 116 3.91 2.51 -2.47
CA LEU A 116 4.24 3.73 -3.20
C LEU A 116 5.66 3.72 -3.82
N THR A 117 6.52 2.79 -3.42
CA THR A 117 7.87 2.60 -4.01
C THR A 117 7.86 1.69 -5.24
N CYS A 118 6.74 1.01 -5.50
CA CYS A 118 6.59 0.18 -6.68
C CYS A 118 6.69 1.00 -7.96
N LYS A 119 6.92 0.34 -9.09
CA LYS A 119 6.88 1.01 -10.38
C LYS A 119 5.41 1.31 -10.76
N PRO A 120 5.09 2.55 -11.17
CA PRO A 120 3.78 2.85 -11.73
C PRO A 120 3.65 2.20 -13.12
N GLU A 121 2.50 1.63 -13.38
CA GLU A 121 2.10 1.04 -14.65
C GLU A 121 1.28 2.04 -15.46
N LYS A 122 1.30 1.85 -16.78
CA LYS A 122 0.55 2.70 -17.71
C LYS A 122 -0.96 2.54 -17.55
N ASP A 123 -1.40 1.32 -17.28
CA ASP A 123 -2.80 0.95 -17.18
C ASP A 123 -3.00 -0.37 -16.42
N CYS A 124 -4.20 -0.56 -15.88
CA CYS A 124 -4.56 -1.76 -15.15
C CYS A 124 -4.58 -3.06 -15.98
N SER A 125 -4.56 -2.98 -17.31
CA SER A 125 -4.61 -4.17 -18.17
C SER A 125 -3.29 -4.95 -18.13
N THR A 126 -2.22 -4.32 -17.64
CA THR A 126 -0.92 -4.96 -17.39
C THR A 126 -0.90 -5.86 -16.14
N CYS A 127 -1.90 -5.74 -15.27
CA CYS A 127 -2.01 -6.52 -14.02
C CYS A 127 -2.77 -7.83 -14.24
N THR A 128 -2.28 -8.72 -15.10
CA THR A 128 -3.01 -9.96 -15.46
C THR A 128 -3.21 -10.91 -14.27
N ASN A 129 -2.20 -11.03 -13.41
CA ASN A 129 -2.21 -11.93 -12.25
C ASN A 129 -2.34 -11.19 -10.91
N GLY A 130 -2.87 -9.96 -10.95
CA GLY A 130 -2.89 -9.09 -9.79
C GLY A 130 -4.05 -8.13 -9.77
N TRP A 131 -3.95 -7.18 -8.87
CA TRP A 131 -4.91 -6.13 -8.63
C TRP A 131 -4.31 -4.81 -9.05
N CYS A 132 -5.16 -3.95 -9.57
CA CYS A 132 -4.75 -2.62 -9.94
C CYS A 132 -5.23 -1.63 -8.88
N ALA A 133 -4.28 -1.05 -8.17
CA ALA A 133 -4.53 0.11 -7.32
C ALA A 133 -4.26 1.39 -8.12
N ALA A 134 -5.29 2.21 -8.29
CA ALA A 134 -5.20 3.52 -8.91
C ALA A 134 -5.05 4.58 -7.81
N TYR A 135 -3.96 5.35 -7.82
CA TYR A 135 -3.73 6.43 -6.89
C TYR A 135 -4.10 7.73 -7.58
N VAL A 136 -5.16 8.38 -7.10
CA VAL A 136 -5.72 9.58 -7.71
C VAL A 136 -5.28 10.79 -6.90
N SER A 137 -4.38 11.58 -7.47
CA SER A 137 -4.01 12.93 -6.99
C SER A 137 -4.13 13.93 -8.17
N PHE A 138 -3.03 14.55 -8.59
CA PHE A 138 -2.96 15.40 -9.79
C PHE A 138 -2.92 14.61 -11.09
N GLY A 139 -2.75 13.28 -10.99
CA GLY A 139 -2.85 12.31 -12.07
C GLY A 139 -3.29 10.96 -11.51
N THR A 140 -3.58 10.01 -12.40
CA THR A 140 -3.89 8.63 -12.02
C THR A 140 -2.65 7.78 -12.24
N GLU A 141 -2.05 7.31 -11.15
CA GLU A 141 -0.98 6.32 -11.21
C GLU A 141 -1.55 4.93 -10.92
N TYR A 142 -1.27 3.97 -11.80
CA TYR A 142 -1.70 2.58 -11.59
C TYR A 142 -0.54 1.78 -11.03
N ARG A 143 -0.81 0.89 -10.08
CA ARG A 143 0.22 -0.02 -9.54
C ARG A 143 -0.37 -1.41 -9.44
N CYS A 144 0.34 -2.38 -10.01
CA CYS A 144 -0.02 -3.78 -9.87
C CYS A 144 0.44 -4.29 -8.51
N VAL A 145 -0.48 -4.93 -7.79
CA VAL A 145 -0.25 -5.47 -6.46
C VAL A 145 -0.87 -6.85 -6.35
N SER A 146 -0.23 -7.75 -5.61
CA SER A 146 -0.77 -9.08 -5.38
C SER A 146 -1.82 -9.03 -4.26
N PRO A 147 -2.96 -9.74 -4.35
CA PRO A 147 -3.90 -9.76 -3.24
C PRO A 147 -3.20 -10.36 -2.02
N SER A 148 -3.33 -9.71 -0.87
CA SER A 148 -3.07 -10.41 0.37
C SER A 148 -4.10 -11.53 0.49
N ILE A 149 -3.64 -12.75 0.76
CA ILE A 149 -4.51 -13.92 1.02
C ILE A 149 -5.56 -13.66 2.12
N GLN A 150 -5.37 -12.60 2.92
CA GLN A 150 -6.25 -12.17 3.99
C GLN A 150 -7.53 -11.48 3.49
N CYS A 151 -7.54 -10.99 2.26
CA CYS A 151 -8.68 -10.28 1.67
C CYS A 151 -9.18 -11.01 0.42
N ALA A 152 -9.92 -12.11 0.62
CA ALA A 152 -10.59 -12.81 -0.47
C ALA A 152 -11.77 -12.01 -1.06
N ALA A 153 -12.34 -11.10 -0.27
CA ALA A 153 -13.41 -10.22 -0.73
C ALA A 153 -12.83 -8.98 -1.41
N LEU A 154 -13.28 -8.72 -2.64
CA LEU A 154 -12.94 -7.59 -3.51
C LEU A 154 -13.46 -6.23 -2.99
N ALA A 155 -13.59 -6.08 -1.67
CA ALA A 155 -14.19 -4.91 -1.06
C ALA A 155 -13.10 -3.94 -0.59
N CYS A 156 -13.31 -2.65 -0.88
CA CYS A 156 -12.48 -1.56 -0.37
C CYS A 156 -12.25 -1.63 1.14
N SER A 157 -13.23 -2.11 1.91
CA SER A 157 -13.11 -2.27 3.37
C SER A 157 -11.98 -3.20 3.83
N CYS A 158 -11.53 -4.13 2.98
CA CYS A 158 -10.41 -5.03 3.29
C CYS A 158 -9.13 -4.55 2.60
N LEU A 159 -9.24 -4.12 1.34
CA LEU A 159 -8.11 -3.73 0.52
C LEU A 159 -7.50 -2.36 0.91
N ALA A 160 -8.31 -1.44 1.46
CA ALA A 160 -7.85 -0.09 1.82
C ALA A 160 -6.61 -0.12 2.72
N ASP A 161 -6.64 -0.88 3.81
CA ASP A 161 -5.52 -0.97 4.76
C ASP A 161 -4.20 -1.47 4.15
N TYR A 162 -4.24 -2.22 3.06
CA TYR A 162 -3.07 -2.83 2.46
C TYR A 162 -2.53 -2.03 1.27
N PHE A 163 -3.41 -1.40 0.50
CA PHE A 163 -3.04 -0.74 -0.75
C PHE A 163 -3.19 0.78 -0.67
N CYS A 164 -4.19 1.29 0.04
CA CYS A 164 -4.39 2.72 0.22
C CYS A 164 -3.49 3.18 1.37
N ALA A 165 -2.31 3.70 1.01
CA ALA A 165 -1.34 4.23 1.95
C ALA A 165 -1.43 5.77 1.99
N SER A 166 -1.32 6.34 3.18
CA SER A 166 -1.26 7.78 3.40
C SER A 166 -0.34 8.48 2.39
N PRO A 167 -0.81 9.56 1.74
CA PRO A 167 -2.04 10.32 2.04
C PRO A 167 -3.31 9.81 1.31
N PHE A 168 -3.24 8.68 0.63
CA PHE A 168 -4.33 8.13 -0.20
C PHE A 168 -5.18 7.14 0.55
N ASP A 169 -5.73 7.51 1.71
CA ASP A 169 -6.39 6.55 2.61
C ASP A 169 -7.87 6.27 2.23
N ALA A 170 -8.46 7.03 1.30
CA ALA A 170 -9.85 6.85 0.89
C ALA A 170 -9.96 5.82 -0.25
N CYS A 171 -10.64 4.71 -0.01
CA CYS A 171 -10.81 3.65 -1.01
C CYS A 171 -12.18 3.73 -1.70
N THR A 172 -12.19 3.81 -3.02
CA THR A 172 -13.38 3.73 -3.86
C THR A 172 -13.26 2.58 -4.87
N THR A 173 -14.37 1.89 -5.15
CA THR A 173 -14.43 0.84 -6.17
C THR A 173 -15.06 1.44 -7.43
N PRO A 174 -14.26 1.78 -8.47
CA PRO A 174 -14.83 2.30 -9.70
C PRO A 174 -15.70 1.22 -10.35
N GLY A 175 -16.89 1.58 -10.85
CA GLY A 175 -17.90 0.68 -11.41
C GLY A 175 -17.53 -0.06 -12.70
N GLY A 176 -16.25 -0.37 -12.93
CA GLY A 176 -15.68 -0.91 -14.16
C GLY A 176 -15.00 -2.28 -14.04
N GLY A 177 -15.29 -3.04 -12.98
CA GLY A 177 -14.84 -4.42 -12.84
C GLY A 177 -14.24 -4.75 -11.47
N ALA A 178 -14.34 -6.02 -11.12
CA ALA A 178 -13.95 -6.62 -9.86
C ALA A 178 -12.49 -6.30 -9.41
N THR A 179 -11.54 -6.09 -10.33
CA THR A 179 -10.11 -6.06 -10.03
C THR A 179 -9.48 -4.67 -9.86
N LYS A 180 -10.30 -3.62 -9.75
CA LYS A 180 -9.82 -2.23 -9.68
C LYS A 180 -10.21 -1.60 -8.36
N VAL A 181 -9.23 -1.01 -7.69
CA VAL A 181 -9.40 -0.21 -6.48
C VAL A 181 -8.81 1.17 -6.74
N SER A 182 -9.53 2.22 -6.35
CA SER A 182 -9.02 3.59 -6.41
C SER A 182 -8.76 4.09 -4.99
N CYS A 183 -7.54 4.56 -4.76
CA CYS A 183 -7.10 5.21 -3.53
C CYS A 183 -7.02 6.71 -3.81
N GLU A 184 -7.91 7.46 -3.18
CA GLU A 184 -8.04 8.90 -3.30
C GLU A 184 -7.43 9.58 -2.08
N CYS A 185 -6.83 10.74 -2.31
CA CYS A 185 -6.38 11.60 -1.23
C CYS A 185 -7.43 12.68 -0.98
N PRO A 186 -8.17 12.65 0.15
CA PRO A 186 -9.25 13.61 0.41
C PRO A 186 -8.75 15.02 0.72
N THR A 187 -7.46 15.19 1.04
CA THR A 187 -6.85 16.47 1.42
C THR A 187 -5.75 16.93 0.44
N CYS A 188 -5.68 16.29 -0.72
CA CYS A 188 -4.89 16.70 -1.87
C CYS A 188 -5.83 17.36 -2.89
#